data_AF-A0A1T3P4K3-F1
#
_entry.id   AF-A0A1T3P4K3-F1
#
_cell.length_a   1.000
_cell.length_b   1.000
_cell.length_c   1.000
_cell.angle_alpha   90.00
_cell.angle_beta   90.00
_cell.angle_gamma   90.00
#
_symmetry.space_group_name_H-M   'P 1'
#
loop_
_entity.id
_entity.type
_entity.pdbx_description
1 polymer ?
#
loop_
_entity_poly.entity_id
_entity_poly.type
_entity_poly.pdbx_seq_one_letter_code
_entity_poly.pdbx_strand_id
1 'polypeptide(L)'
;MNDTPDEPQDHDPTVPDTQGGRLFRTVVGDEWVTMPATIAGIRAALPEEQRANFTEAIENTPARDIFAAMVRWARPPEMVEAVERDHDRIQRLAEEADARVIMGEDPDVVRRDLRSQIAKGARSTRP
;
A
#
# COMPACT_ATOMS: atom_id res chain seq x y z
N MET A 1 2.52 36.56 17.43
CA MET A 1 3.38 36.62 16.23
C MET A 1 4.71 35.99 16.60
N ASN A 2 4.98 34.81 16.03
CA ASN A 2 6.28 34.44 15.49
C ASN A 2 6.10 33.12 14.73
N ASP A 3 5.98 33.26 13.42
CA ASP A 3 6.21 32.22 12.42
C ASP A 3 7.63 31.66 12.59
N THR A 4 7.76 30.34 12.62
CA THR A 4 9.03 29.65 12.35
C THR A 4 8.81 28.80 11.11
N PRO A 5 9.69 28.85 10.09
CA PRO A 5 9.41 28.23 8.80
C PRO A 5 9.45 26.72 8.93
N ASP A 6 8.42 26.07 8.37
CA ASP A 6 8.27 24.62 8.31
C ASP A 6 9.36 24.05 7.37
N GLU A 7 10.48 23.62 7.95
CA GLU A 7 11.49 22.84 7.22
C GLU A 7 10.91 21.44 6.91
N PRO A 8 11.20 20.87 5.72
CA PRO A 8 10.64 19.60 5.30
C PRO A 8 11.21 18.49 6.21
N GLN A 9 10.36 17.94 7.07
CA GLN A 9 10.79 16.97 8.09
C GLN A 9 11.06 15.61 7.43
N ASP A 10 12.34 15.37 7.17
CA ASP A 10 12.90 14.06 6.82
C ASP A 10 12.84 13.16 8.07
N HIS A 11 11.83 12.29 8.15
CA HIS A 11 11.42 11.66 9.41
C HIS A 11 11.93 10.22 9.62
N ASP A 12 12.92 10.13 10.50
CA ASP A 12 13.54 8.93 11.11
C ASP A 12 12.51 7.90 11.66
N PRO A 13 12.60 6.61 11.29
CA PRO A 13 11.70 5.54 11.75
C PRO A 13 11.83 5.15 13.24
N THR A 14 12.78 5.72 13.98
CA THR A 14 12.97 5.45 15.42
C THR A 14 12.15 6.36 16.33
N VAL A 15 11.45 7.36 15.78
CA VAL A 15 10.62 8.30 16.55
C VAL A 15 9.22 7.68 16.78
N PRO A 16 8.77 7.51 18.05
CA PRO A 16 7.46 6.94 18.36
C PRO A 16 6.32 7.85 17.86
N ASP A 17 5.18 7.26 17.46
CA ASP A 17 3.96 8.01 17.09
C ASP A 17 3.52 8.89 18.26
N THR A 18 3.84 10.18 18.17
CA THR A 18 3.51 11.18 19.18
C THR A 18 2.01 11.50 19.21
N GLN A 19 1.21 11.00 18.25
CA GLN A 19 -0.26 11.12 18.24
C GLN A 19 -1.00 9.93 18.88
N GLY A 20 -0.29 8.95 19.43
CA GLY A 20 -0.88 7.93 20.32
C GLY A 20 -1.78 6.92 19.63
N GLY A 21 -1.43 6.46 18.42
CA GLY A 21 -2.18 5.45 17.67
C GLY A 21 -3.26 6.02 16.74
N ARG A 22 -3.20 7.33 16.47
CA ARG A 22 -4.11 7.99 15.51
C ARG A 22 -3.63 7.87 14.07
N LEU A 23 -2.37 7.52 13.89
CA LEU A 23 -1.72 7.32 12.60
C LEU A 23 -1.12 5.93 12.53
N PHE A 24 -1.16 5.34 11.35
CA PHE A 24 -0.53 4.07 11.01
C PHE A 24 0.52 4.35 9.94
N ARG A 25 1.75 3.88 10.14
CA ARG A 25 2.84 4.04 9.17
C ARG A 25 3.12 2.70 8.52
N THR A 26 3.20 2.69 7.20
CA THR A 26 3.58 1.51 6.41
C THR A 26 4.59 1.90 5.37
N VAL A 27 5.29 0.90 4.83
CA VAL A 27 6.15 1.09 3.65
C VAL A 27 5.34 0.76 2.41
N VAL A 28 5.43 1.61 1.40
CA VAL A 28 4.88 1.41 0.06
C VAL A 28 6.02 1.65 -0.93
N GLY A 29 6.47 0.60 -1.62
CA GLY A 29 7.74 0.66 -2.36
C GLY A 29 8.92 0.86 -1.41
N ASP A 30 9.62 1.98 -1.55
CA ASP A 30 10.70 2.44 -0.64
C ASP A 30 10.28 3.60 0.27
N GLU A 31 9.05 4.10 0.10
CA GLU A 31 8.60 5.29 0.80
C GLU A 31 7.77 4.93 2.02
N TRP A 32 8.07 5.61 3.11
CA TRP A 32 7.24 5.54 4.30
C TRP A 32 6.00 6.40 4.11
N VAL A 33 4.85 5.76 4.18
CA VAL A 33 3.54 6.42 4.06
C VAL A 33 2.84 6.40 5.41
N THR A 34 2.31 7.55 5.79
CA THR A 34 1.53 7.73 7.02
C THR A 34 0.05 7.83 6.66
N MET A 35 -0.78 7.07 7.36
CA MET A 35 -2.20 6.92 7.09
C MET A 35 -3.03 7.16 8.35
N PRO A 36 -4.26 7.66 8.24
CA PRO A 36 -5.16 7.75 9.39
C PRO A 36 -5.50 6.37 9.94
N ALA A 37 -5.39 6.18 11.26
CA ALA A 37 -5.66 4.90 11.94
C ALA A 37 -6.98 4.89 12.72
N THR A 38 -7.81 5.93 12.57
CA THR A 38 -9.12 6.02 13.24
C THR A 38 -10.24 6.17 12.22
N ILE A 39 -11.45 5.70 12.55
CA ILE A 39 -12.63 5.86 11.70
C ILE A 39 -12.86 7.34 11.37
N ALA A 40 -12.72 8.21 12.39
CA ALA A 40 -12.86 9.65 12.22
C ALA A 40 -11.78 10.24 11.30
N GLY A 41 -10.52 9.84 11.47
CA GLY A 41 -9.40 10.30 10.64
C GLY A 41 -9.52 9.86 9.19
N ILE A 42 -9.89 8.60 8.95
CA ILE A 42 -10.11 8.07 7.60
C ILE A 42 -11.26 8.84 6.92
N ARG A 43 -12.39 9.01 7.61
CA ARG A 43 -13.52 9.76 7.07
C ARG A 43 -13.17 11.22 6.74
N ALA A 44 -12.34 11.86 7.57
CA ALA A 44 -11.91 13.24 7.34
C ALA A 44 -11.01 13.36 6.10
N ALA A 45 -10.14 12.37 5.85
CA ALA A 45 -9.25 12.33 4.70
C ALA A 45 -9.95 12.03 3.37
N LEU A 46 -11.14 11.43 3.40
CA LEU A 46 -11.92 11.15 2.20
C LEU A 46 -12.60 12.41 1.63
N PRO A 47 -12.74 12.50 0.28
CA PRO A 47 -13.61 13.48 -0.37
C PRO A 47 -15.03 13.41 0.19
N GLU A 48 -15.71 14.55 0.28
CA GLU A 48 -17.02 14.66 0.94
C GLU A 48 -18.05 13.66 0.39
N GLU A 49 -18.07 13.48 -0.93
CA GLU A 49 -18.95 12.54 -1.64
C GLU A 49 -18.74 11.08 -1.23
N GLN A 50 -17.54 10.70 -0.78
CA GLN A 50 -17.22 9.32 -0.39
C GLN A 50 -17.48 9.05 1.10
N ARG A 51 -17.72 10.08 1.93
CA ARG A 51 -17.86 9.92 3.39
C ARG A 51 -19.11 9.14 3.78
N ALA A 52 -20.20 9.28 3.01
CA ALA A 52 -21.43 8.51 3.21
C ALA A 52 -21.20 7.03 2.91
N ASN A 53 -20.59 6.72 1.76
CA ASN A 53 -20.27 5.36 1.34
C ASN A 53 -19.30 4.67 2.33
N PHE A 54 -18.31 5.41 2.84
CA PHE A 54 -17.43 4.92 3.90
C PHE A 54 -18.21 4.53 5.15
N THR A 55 -19.11 5.39 5.61
CA THR A 55 -19.90 5.15 6.84
C THR A 55 -20.77 3.92 6.68
N GLU A 56 -21.52 3.83 5.58
CA GLU A 56 -22.36 2.66 5.26
C GLU A 56 -21.55 1.37 5.17
N ALA A 57 -20.38 1.41 4.52
CA ALA A 57 -19.51 0.24 4.39
C ALA A 57 -19.02 -0.25 5.77
N ILE A 58 -18.57 0.64 6.64
CA ILE A 58 -18.07 0.27 7.98
C ILE A 58 -19.20 -0.28 8.85
N GLU A 59 -20.39 0.32 8.82
CA GLU A 59 -21.55 -0.14 9.60
C GLU A 59 -22.02 -1.54 9.22
N ASN A 60 -21.87 -1.92 7.94
CA ASN A 60 -22.30 -3.22 7.41
C ASN A 60 -21.17 -4.26 7.30
N THR A 61 -19.92 -3.88 7.59
CA THR A 61 -18.80 -4.83 7.52
C THR A 61 -18.84 -5.79 8.70
N PRO A 62 -18.80 -7.12 8.48
CA PRO A 62 -18.67 -8.08 9.57
C PRO A 62 -17.44 -7.76 10.43
N ALA A 63 -17.56 -7.89 11.76
CA ALA A 63 -16.49 -7.49 12.68
C ALA A 63 -15.12 -8.13 12.37
N ARG A 64 -15.10 -9.37 11.88
CA ARG A 64 -13.86 -10.07 11.48
C ARG A 64 -13.15 -9.43 10.27
N ASP A 65 -13.88 -8.69 9.45
CA ASP A 65 -13.41 -8.07 8.20
C ASP A 65 -13.12 -6.57 8.37
N ILE A 66 -13.40 -5.99 9.54
CA ILE A 66 -13.34 -4.54 9.76
C ILE A 66 -11.94 -3.94 9.57
N PHE A 67 -10.90 -4.68 9.98
CA PHE A 67 -9.52 -4.23 9.79
C PHE A 67 -9.16 -4.12 8.31
N ALA A 68 -9.57 -5.09 7.48
CA ALA A 68 -9.33 -5.06 6.05
C ALA A 68 -10.10 -3.91 5.37
N ALA A 69 -11.35 -3.68 5.78
CA ALA A 69 -12.15 -2.56 5.29
C ALA A 69 -11.51 -1.20 5.65
N MET A 70 -11.05 -1.04 6.89
CA MET A 70 -10.38 0.18 7.35
C MET A 70 -9.10 0.47 6.56
N VAL A 71 -8.26 -0.55 6.35
CA VAL A 71 -7.04 -0.40 5.52
C VAL A 71 -7.39 -0.03 4.09
N ARG A 72 -8.46 -0.60 3.52
CA ARG A 72 -8.90 -0.25 2.16
C ARG A 72 -9.25 1.22 2.03
N TRP A 73 -9.99 1.77 3.00
CA TRP A 73 -10.44 3.17 2.96
C TRP A 73 -9.37 4.17 3.39
N ALA A 74 -8.42 3.76 4.23
CA ALA A 74 -7.33 4.61 4.67
C ALA A 74 -6.26 4.84 3.58
N ARG A 75 -6.27 4.04 2.49
CA ARG A 75 -5.22 4.06 1.47
C ARG A 75 -5.16 5.42 0.77
N PRO A 76 -4.02 6.12 0.82
CA PRO A 76 -3.84 7.37 0.09
C PRO A 76 -3.56 7.07 -1.39
N PRO A 77 -3.77 8.05 -2.30
CA PRO A 77 -3.64 7.86 -3.74
C PRO A 77 -2.28 7.28 -4.16
N GLU A 78 -1.20 7.71 -3.53
CA GLU A 78 0.17 7.27 -3.81
C GLU A 78 0.33 5.76 -3.55
N MET A 79 -0.42 5.23 -2.58
CA MET A 79 -0.45 3.80 -2.29
C MET A 79 -1.27 3.02 -3.30
N VAL A 80 -2.32 3.61 -3.86
CA VAL A 80 -3.08 3.00 -4.95
C VAL A 80 -2.20 2.89 -6.19
N GLU A 81 -1.53 3.98 -6.58
CA GLU A 81 -0.63 4.01 -7.74
C GLU A 81 0.56 3.04 -7.58
N ALA A 82 1.12 2.91 -6.39
CA ALA A 82 2.18 1.93 -6.13
C ALA A 82 1.69 0.48 -6.27
N VAL A 83 0.50 0.17 -5.76
CA VAL A 83 -0.12 -1.16 -5.91
C VAL A 83 -0.43 -1.47 -7.37
N GLU A 84 -0.91 -0.47 -8.14
CA GLU A 84 -1.15 -0.62 -9.57
C GLU A 84 0.16 -0.86 -10.35
N ARG A 85 1.23 -0.10 -10.05
CA ARG A 85 2.56 -0.33 -10.65
C ARG A 85 3.10 -1.73 -10.37
N ASP A 86 2.92 -2.22 -9.15
CA ASP A 86 3.32 -3.59 -8.79
C ASP A 86 2.47 -4.63 -9.52
N HIS A 87 1.16 -4.39 -9.64
CA HIS A 87 0.26 -5.25 -10.40
C HIS A 87 0.69 -5.37 -11.86
N ASP A 88 0.88 -4.24 -12.55
CA ASP A 88 1.31 -4.19 -13.95
C ASP A 88 2.64 -4.92 -14.16
N ARG A 89 3.57 -4.78 -13.21
CA ARG A 89 4.85 -5.48 -13.25
C ARG A 89 4.66 -6.99 -13.12
N ILE A 90 3.90 -7.44 -12.14
CA ILE A 90 3.65 -8.88 -11.93
C ILE A 90 2.95 -9.48 -13.15
N GLN A 91 2.00 -8.74 -13.73
CA GLN A 91 1.33 -9.15 -14.96
C GLN A 91 2.32 -9.35 -16.11
N ARG A 92 3.20 -8.37 -16.38
CA ARG A 92 4.24 -8.51 -17.42
C ARG A 92 5.14 -9.73 -17.20
N LEU A 93 5.55 -9.97 -15.96
CA LEU A 93 6.38 -11.15 -15.62
C LEU A 93 5.61 -12.46 -15.83
N ALA A 94 4.32 -12.49 -15.54
CA ALA A 94 3.48 -13.67 -15.78
C ALA A 94 3.32 -13.94 -17.28
N GLU A 95 3.06 -12.92 -18.09
CA GLU A 95 2.95 -13.03 -19.55
C GLU A 95 4.25 -13.54 -20.19
N GLU A 96 5.41 -13.05 -19.74
CA GLU A 96 6.72 -13.53 -20.19
C GLU A 96 6.96 -14.99 -19.78
N ALA A 97 6.61 -15.36 -18.55
CA ALA A 97 6.70 -16.73 -18.07
C ALA A 97 5.83 -17.69 -18.91
N ASP A 98 4.60 -17.29 -19.22
CA ASP A 98 3.70 -18.08 -20.07
C ASP A 98 4.27 -18.25 -21.48
N ALA A 99 4.83 -17.18 -22.07
CA ALA A 99 5.50 -17.28 -23.38
C ALA A 99 6.66 -18.27 -23.36
N ARG A 100 7.50 -18.27 -22.31
CA ARG A 100 8.62 -19.22 -22.16
C ARG A 100 8.13 -20.67 -22.09
N VAL A 101 7.06 -20.93 -21.34
CA VAL A 101 6.43 -22.26 -21.28
C VAL A 101 5.90 -22.68 -22.65
N ILE A 102 5.24 -21.78 -23.39
CA ILE A 102 4.73 -22.05 -24.75
C ILE A 102 5.88 -22.39 -25.71
N MET A 103 7.03 -21.74 -25.56
CA MET A 103 8.25 -22.00 -26.34
C MET A 103 8.96 -23.31 -25.96
N GLY A 104 8.41 -24.08 -25.03
CA GLY A 104 8.89 -25.41 -24.65
C GLY A 104 9.90 -25.42 -23.50
N GLU A 105 10.07 -24.32 -22.77
CA GLU A 105 10.86 -24.33 -21.53
C GLU A 105 10.17 -25.13 -20.42
N ASP A 106 10.96 -25.69 -19.51
CA ASP A 106 10.47 -26.45 -18.36
C ASP A 106 9.62 -25.56 -17.42
N PRO A 107 8.32 -25.87 -17.21
CA PRO A 107 7.42 -25.07 -16.38
C PRO A 107 7.88 -24.89 -14.92
N ASP A 108 8.59 -25.85 -14.34
CA ASP A 108 9.05 -25.75 -12.96
C ASP A 108 10.25 -24.79 -12.83
N VAL A 109 11.11 -24.76 -13.84
CA VAL A 109 12.19 -23.76 -13.94
C VAL A 109 11.61 -22.37 -14.12
N VAL A 110 10.68 -22.20 -15.06
CA VAL A 110 10.01 -20.91 -15.33
C VAL A 110 9.29 -20.40 -14.08
N ARG A 111 8.54 -21.26 -13.38
CA ARG A 111 7.83 -20.89 -12.14
C ARG A 111 8.79 -20.47 -11.02
N ARG A 112 9.92 -21.17 -10.87
CA ARG A 112 10.96 -20.82 -9.89
C ARG A 112 11.54 -19.45 -10.20
N ASP A 113 11.85 -19.18 -11.46
CA ASP A 113 12.42 -17.92 -11.90
C ASP A 113 11.43 -16.77 -11.72
N LEU A 114 10.16 -16.95 -12.10
CA LEU A 114 9.08 -16.00 -11.86
C LEU A 114 8.98 -15.62 -10.38
N ARG A 115 8.93 -16.63 -9.48
CA ARG A 115 8.91 -16.39 -8.03
C ARG A 115 10.12 -15.61 -7.55
N SER A 116 11.31 -15.93 -8.08
CA SER A 116 12.55 -15.22 -7.76
C SER A 116 12.49 -13.76 -8.21
N GLN A 117 11.95 -13.49 -9.40
CA GLN A 117 11.81 -12.15 -9.97
C GLN A 117 10.78 -11.31 -9.22
N ILE A 118 9.64 -11.88 -8.84
CA ILE A 118 8.64 -11.24 -7.98
C ILE A 118 9.29 -10.89 -6.62
N ALA A 119 9.99 -11.83 -6.00
CA ALA A 119 10.66 -11.61 -4.71
C ALA A 119 11.82 -10.61 -4.80
N LYS A 120 12.56 -10.57 -5.92
CA LYS A 120 13.59 -9.57 -6.18
C LYS A 120 12.96 -8.20 -6.42
N GLY A 121 11.80 -8.15 -7.05
CA GLY A 121 11.01 -6.92 -7.18
C GLY A 121 10.62 -6.32 -5.85
N ALA A 122 10.16 -7.15 -4.92
CA ALA A 122 9.85 -6.72 -3.56
C ALA A 122 11.08 -6.36 -2.70
N ARG A 123 12.31 -6.70 -3.15
CA ARG A 123 13.58 -6.42 -2.43
C ARG A 123 14.45 -5.37 -3.10
N SER A 124 14.26 -5.10 -4.39
CA SER A 124 15.03 -4.08 -5.14
C SER A 124 14.46 -2.68 -4.94
N THR A 125 13.24 -2.59 -4.39
CA THR A 125 12.70 -1.43 -3.66
C THR A 125 13.11 -1.54 -2.18
N ARG A 126 14.41 -1.72 -1.94
CA ARG A 126 15.02 -1.61 -0.61
C ARG A 126 16.51 -1.26 -0.83
N PRO A 127 16.99 -0.06 -0.42
CA PRO A 127 18.42 0.25 -0.44
C PRO A 127 19.22 -0.62 0.53
#